data_AF-A0A2Z6NNL7-F1
#
_entry.id   AF-A0A2Z6NNL7-F1
#
_cell.length_a   1.000
_cell.length_b   1.000
_cell.length_c   1.000
_cell.angle_alpha   90.00
_cell.angle_beta   90.00
_cell.angle_gamma   90.00
#
_symmetry.space_group_name_H-M   'P 1'
#
loop_
_entity.id
_entity.type
_entity.pdbx_description
1 polymer ?
#
loop_
_entity_poly.entity_id
_entity_poly.type
_entity_poly.pdbx_seq_one_letter_code
_entity_poly.pdbx_strand_id
1 'polypeptide(L)'
;MKRPALYGVGDDLQVKPLSANFFLSHLKGLNFPFDDFDVKVISIGEAEALRFLGAFLTSKFTLTSGLQDFLNVPKQEPTFKGN
;
A
#
# COMPACT_ATOMS: atom_id res chain seq x y z
N MET A 1 -27.05 -6.68 -14.98
CA MET A 1 -26.04 -7.20 -14.04
C MET A 1 -25.24 -6.03 -13.49
N LYS A 2 -25.12 -5.88 -12.17
CA LYS A 2 -24.25 -4.86 -11.56
C LYS A 2 -22.83 -5.40 -11.52
N ARG A 3 -21.88 -4.68 -12.11
CA ARG A 3 -20.45 -5.01 -11.96
C ARG A 3 -19.95 -4.45 -10.63
N PRO A 4 -19.09 -5.18 -9.88
CA PRO A 4 -18.41 -4.63 -8.73
C PRO A 4 -17.59 -3.40 -9.14
N ALA A 5 -17.71 -2.32 -8.37
CA ALA A 5 -16.86 -1.15 -8.55
C ALA A 5 -15.57 -1.33 -7.76
N LEU A 6 -14.42 -1.06 -8.39
CA LEU A 6 -13.11 -1.08 -7.75
C LEU A 6 -12.66 0.36 -7.49
N TYR A 7 -12.00 0.55 -6.35
CA TYR A 7 -11.47 1.84 -5.94
C TYR A 7 -10.02 1.68 -5.49
N GLY A 8 -9.19 2.62 -5.88
CA GLY A 8 -7.83 2.79 -5.37
C GLY A 8 -7.84 3.79 -4.24
N VAL A 9 -7.09 3.49 -3.19
CA VAL A 9 -6.91 4.37 -2.03
C VAL A 9 -5.42 4.64 -1.88
N GLY A 10 -5.05 5.92 -1.87
CA GLY A 10 -3.67 6.35 -1.62
C GLY A 10 -3.36 6.41 -0.13
N ASP A 11 -2.07 6.60 0.20
CA ASP A 11 -1.60 6.72 1.60
C ASP A 11 -2.15 7.96 2.31
N ASP A 12 -2.54 8.96 1.52
CA ASP A 12 -3.27 10.17 1.88
C ASP A 12 -4.80 9.96 1.96
N LEU A 13 -5.25 8.72 1.81
CA LEU A 13 -6.64 8.26 1.82
C LEU A 13 -7.53 8.89 0.75
N GLN A 14 -6.94 9.44 -0.30
CA GLN A 14 -7.72 9.83 -1.47
C GLN A 14 -8.26 8.59 -2.18
N VAL A 15 -9.58 8.52 -2.28
CA VAL A 15 -10.30 7.44 -2.98
C VAL A 15 -10.53 7.85 -4.42
N LYS A 16 -10.16 6.98 -5.36
CA LYS A 16 -10.37 7.19 -6.81
C LYS A 16 -10.92 5.92 -7.45
N PRO A 17 -11.82 5.99 -8.44
CA PRO A 17 -12.23 4.82 -9.20
C PRO A 17 -11.00 4.12 -9.80
N LEU A 18 -10.85 2.83 -9.52
CA LEU A 18 -9.73 2.05 -10.03
C LEU A 18 -10.10 1.55 -11.43
N SER A 19 -9.62 2.26 -12.45
CA SER A 19 -9.60 1.76 -13.82
C SER A 19 -8.23 1.18 -14.13
N ALA A 20 -8.16 0.22 -15.06
CA ALA A 20 -6.90 -0.35 -15.53
C ALA A 20 -5.93 0.75 -16.01
N ASN A 21 -6.45 1.73 -16.76
CA ASN A 21 -5.69 2.87 -17.26
C ASN A 21 -5.13 3.74 -16.12
N PHE A 22 -5.95 4.04 -15.09
CA PHE A 22 -5.49 4.80 -13.93
C PHE A 22 -4.38 4.07 -13.20
N PHE A 23 -4.57 2.79 -12.89
CA PHE A 23 -3.58 1.97 -12.19
C PHE A 23 -2.23 1.92 -12.92
N LEU A 24 -2.25 1.61 -14.23
CA LEU A 24 -1.03 1.56 -15.05
C LEU A 24 -0.34 2.92 -15.15
N SER A 25 -1.12 4.01 -15.29
CA SER A 25 -0.55 5.37 -15.32
C SER A 25 0.10 5.76 -14.00
N HIS A 26 -0.49 5.33 -12.88
CA HIS A 26 0.03 5.59 -11.55
C HIS A 26 1.34 4.84 -11.30
N LEU A 27 1.39 3.54 -11.64
CA LEU A 27 2.62 2.74 -11.57
C LEU A 27 3.75 3.31 -12.44
N LYS A 28 3.44 3.76 -13.66
CA LYS A 28 4.42 4.44 -14.53
C LYS A 28 4.99 5.71 -13.88
N GLY A 29 4.17 6.45 -13.13
CA GLY A 29 4.60 7.66 -12.41
C GLY A 29 5.60 7.39 -11.28
N LEU A 30 5.63 6.17 -10.73
CA LEU A 30 6.59 5.79 -9.69
C LEU A 30 8.01 5.58 -10.23
N ASN A 31 8.19 5.50 -11.56
CA ASN A 31 9.49 5.35 -12.23
C ASN A 31 10.30 4.12 -11.80
N PHE A 32 9.62 3.04 -11.38
CA PHE A 32 10.22 1.73 -11.13
C PHE A 32 9.86 0.74 -12.24
N PRO A 33 10.75 -0.23 -12.56
CA PRO A 33 10.40 -1.41 -13.35
C PRO A 33 9.15 -2.10 -12.81
N PHE A 34 8.29 -2.60 -13.71
CA PHE A 34 7.09 -3.33 -13.28
C PHE A 34 7.42 -4.59 -12.48
N ASP A 35 8.57 -5.20 -12.78
CA ASP A 35 9.06 -6.42 -12.11
C ASP A 35 9.47 -6.19 -10.65
N ASP A 36 9.65 -4.94 -10.23
CA ASP A 36 9.99 -4.57 -8.85
C ASP A 36 8.75 -4.41 -7.94
N PHE A 37 7.53 -4.47 -8.51
CA PHE A 37 6.30 -4.40 -7.73
C PHE A 37 5.80 -5.79 -7.31
N ASP A 38 5.44 -5.92 -6.03
CA ASP A 38 4.70 -7.06 -5.51
C ASP A 38 3.23 -6.68 -5.25
N VAL A 39 2.31 -7.61 -5.55
CA VAL A 39 0.87 -7.42 -5.34
C VAL A 39 0.39 -8.41 -4.29
N LYS A 40 0.00 -7.88 -3.13
CA LYS A 40 -0.52 -8.67 -2.02
C LYS A 40 -2.02 -8.48 -1.85
N VAL A 41 -2.74 -9.59 -1.81
CA VAL A 41 -4.15 -9.60 -1.39
C VAL A 41 -4.20 -9.75 0.12
N ILE A 42 -4.80 -8.79 0.79
CA ILE A 42 -5.00 -8.80 2.24
C ILE A 42 -6.49 -8.89 2.56
N SER A 43 -6.83 -9.69 3.56
CA SER A 43 -8.17 -9.69 4.16
C SER A 43 -8.14 -8.82 5.41
N ILE A 44 -9.02 -7.82 5.48
CA ILE A 44 -9.11 -6.90 6.60
C ILE A 44 -10.27 -7.38 7.49
N GLY A 45 -9.93 -7.87 8.68
CA GLY A 45 -10.87 -8.17 9.76
C GLY A 45 -10.91 -7.04 10.79
N GLU A 46 -11.49 -7.33 11.96
CA GLU A 46 -11.65 -6.34 13.04
C GLU A 46 -10.29 -5.84 13.57
N ALA A 47 -9.35 -6.75 13.82
CA ALA A 47 -8.04 -6.40 14.34
C ALA A 47 -7.24 -5.52 13.37
N GLU A 48 -7.28 -5.84 12.07
CA GLU A 48 -6.64 -5.05 11.03
C GLU A 48 -7.32 -3.69 10.88
N ALA A 49 -8.65 -3.63 10.95
CA ALA A 49 -9.40 -2.39 10.86
C ALA A 49 -9.10 -1.44 12.04
N LEU A 50 -8.98 -1.97 13.27
CA LEU A 50 -8.62 -1.18 14.45
C LEU A 50 -7.18 -0.64 14.37
N ARG A 51 -6.22 -1.48 13.93
CA ARG A 51 -4.84 -1.03 13.70
C ARG A 51 -4.77 0.05 12.62
N PHE A 52 -5.51 -0.14 11.53
CA PHE A 52 -5.63 0.84 10.45
C PHE A 52 -6.25 2.16 10.95
N LEU A 53 -7.32 2.11 11.75
CA LEU A 53 -7.92 3.29 12.36
C LEU A 53 -6.95 4.03 13.29
N GLY A 54 -6.19 3.29 14.10
CA GLY A 54 -5.13 3.87 14.92
C GLY A 54 -4.09 4.61 14.08
N ALA A 55 -3.62 3.99 12.99
CA ALA A 55 -2.69 4.62 12.05
C ALA A 55 -3.31 5.86 11.38
N PHE A 56 -4.59 5.83 11.01
CA PHE A 56 -5.29 6.98 10.43
C PHE A 56 -5.29 8.20 11.35
N LEU A 57 -5.46 7.98 12.64
CA LEU A 57 -5.52 9.05 13.63
C LEU A 57 -4.13 9.58 14.03
N THR A 58 -3.05 8.84 13.73
CA THR A 58 -1.72 9.11 14.30
C THR A 58 -0.62 9.29 13.26
N SER A 59 -0.83 8.89 12.00
CA SER A 59 0.19 8.88 10.96
C SER A 59 -0.23 9.70 9.73
N LYS A 60 0.76 10.29 9.07
CA LYS A 60 0.58 10.91 7.74
C LYS A 60 0.62 9.89 6.59
N PHE A 61 1.11 8.68 6.85
CA PHE A 61 1.26 7.58 5.90
C PHE A 61 0.38 6.42 6.36
N THR A 62 -0.93 6.59 6.21
CA THR A 62 -1.90 5.77 6.95
C THR A 62 -1.92 4.32 6.50
N LEU A 63 -1.92 4.04 5.19
CA LEU A 63 -1.92 2.66 4.68
C LEU A 63 -0.58 1.99 5.00
N THR A 64 0.53 2.70 4.78
CA THR A 64 1.88 2.19 5.09
C THR A 64 2.02 1.80 6.56
N SER A 65 1.62 2.68 7.49
CA SER A 65 1.69 2.40 8.93
C SER A 65 0.67 1.35 9.39
N GLY A 66 -0.58 1.47 8.94
CA GLY A 66 -1.67 0.57 9.36
C GLY A 66 -1.50 -0.86 8.84
N LEU A 67 -0.90 -1.01 7.65
CA LEU A 67 -0.67 -2.29 7.00
C LEU A 67 0.78 -2.78 7.11
N GLN A 68 1.62 -2.16 7.95
CA GLN A 68 3.05 -2.44 8.02
C GLN A 68 3.37 -3.94 8.21
N ASP A 69 2.58 -4.66 9.02
CA ASP A 69 2.76 -6.08 9.31
C ASP A 69 2.59 -6.95 8.04
N PHE A 70 1.92 -6.42 7.01
CA PHE A 70 1.73 -7.08 5.72
C PHE A 70 2.81 -6.75 4.69
N LEU A 71 3.62 -5.71 4.89
CA LEU A 71 4.55 -5.21 3.87
C LEU A 71 5.86 -6.00 3.76
N ASN A 72 6.12 -6.96 4.66
CA ASN A 72 7.23 -7.93 4.58
C ASN A 72 8.54 -7.34 4.02
N VAL A 73 8.95 -6.16 4.51
CA VAL A 73 10.22 -5.57 4.11
C VAL A 73 11.31 -6.29 4.91
N PRO A 74 12.25 -7.00 4.27
CA PRO A 74 13.41 -7.51 4.98
C PRO A 74 14.07 -6.31 5.66
N LYS A 75 14.27 -6.35 6.97
CA LYS A 75 15.07 -5.33 7.66
C LYS A 75 16.42 -5.32 6.95
N GLN A 76 16.74 -4.24 6.24
CA GLN A 76 18.06 -4.07 5.68
C GLN A 76 19.03 -4.09 6.86
N GLU A 77 19.81 -5.17 6.97
CA GLU A 77 20.93 -5.19 7.90
C GLU A 77 21.86 -4.05 7.50
N PRO A 78 22.25 -3.16 8.43
CA PRO A 78 23.20 -2.12 8.10
C PRO A 78 24.53 -2.81 7.78
N THR A 79 24.87 -2.91 6.50
CA THR A 79 26.19 -3.33 6.06
C THR A 79 27.18 -2.22 6.41
N PHE A 80 27.60 -2.18 7.67
CA PHE A 80 28.84 -1.52 8.05
C PHE A 80 29.99 -2.35 7.47
N LYS A 81 30.36 -2.06 6.22
CA LYS A 81 31.70 -2.40 5.75
C LYS A 81 32.64 -1.36 6.35
N GLY A 82 33.28 -1.74 7.45
CA GLY A 82 34.44 -1.04 7.97
C GLY A 82 35.59 -1.21 6.98
N ASN A 83 36.16 -0.08 6.59
CA ASN A 83 37.41 0.02 5.83
C ASN A 83 38.51 0.42 6.81
#